data_AF-A0A0B3ASA9-F1
#
_entry.id   AF-A0A0B3ASA9-F1
#
_cell.length_a   1.000
_cell.length_b   1.000
_cell.length_c   1.000
_cell.angle_alpha   90.00
_cell.angle_beta   90.00
_cell.angle_gamma   90.00
#
_symmetry.space_group_name_H-M   'P 1'
#
loop_
_entity.id
_entity.type
_entity.pdbx_description
1 polymer ?
#
loop_
_entity_poly.entity_id
_entity_poly.type
_entity_poly.pdbx_seq_one_letter_code
_entity_poly.pdbx_strand_id
1 'polypeptide(L)'
;MNIKYLYAKLNGCRPDKLADEKVLVRLLDDISSEINVHVVKRMSHYYGPGVSVVFLLAESHISVHTWPELGFADFEIVSCTGNSDVNKGLEMAAKALGATKVDKQISEYKQNVPVINIRKRRESKI
;
A
#
# COMPACT_ATOMS: atom_id res chain seq x y z
N MET A 1 13.99 -6.51 14.00
CA MET A 1 13.01 -5.85 13.11
C MET A 1 12.60 -6.84 12.04
N ASN A 2 11.31 -6.94 11.71
CA ASN A 2 10.81 -7.80 10.63
C ASN A 2 10.09 -6.92 9.61
N ILE A 3 10.56 -6.92 8.36
CA ILE A 3 9.94 -6.17 7.27
C ILE A 3 9.28 -7.17 6.34
N LYS A 4 7.97 -7.00 6.11
CA LYS A 4 7.22 -7.75 5.11
C LYS A 4 7.08 -6.89 3.86
N TYR A 5 7.39 -7.47 2.72
CA TYR A 5 7.16 -6.89 1.41
C TYR A 5 6.08 -7.72 0.73
N LEU A 6 4.98 -7.07 0.36
CA LEU A 6 3.95 -7.64 -0.49
C LEU A 6 3.91 -6.82 -1.78
N TYR A 7 3.99 -7.54 -2.89
CA TYR A 7 3.80 -7.02 -4.24
C TYR A 7 2.70 -7.83 -4.91
N ALA A 8 1.73 -7.18 -5.54
CA ALA A 8 0.63 -7.86 -6.20
C ALA A 8 0.20 -7.17 -7.50
N LYS A 9 0.08 -7.98 -8.55
CA LYS A 9 -0.54 -7.63 -9.83
C LYS A 9 -2.03 -8.01 -9.77
N LEU A 10 -2.89 -7.00 -9.79
CA LEU A 10 -4.35 -7.17 -9.80
C LEU A 10 -4.86 -6.98 -11.23
N ASN A 11 -5.42 -8.03 -11.81
CA ASN A 11 -5.93 -8.05 -13.19
C ASN A 11 -7.44 -8.23 -13.22
N GLY A 12 -8.07 -7.74 -14.30
CA GLY A 12 -9.52 -7.81 -14.47
C GLY A 12 -10.28 -6.89 -13.51
N CYS A 13 -9.61 -5.86 -13.00
CA CYS A 13 -10.19 -4.86 -12.12
C CYS A 13 -11.21 -3.99 -12.87
N ARG A 14 -12.14 -3.42 -12.13
CA ARG A 14 -13.17 -2.51 -12.62
C ARG A 14 -12.58 -1.16 -13.05
N PRO A 15 -12.67 -0.77 -14.34
CA PRO A 15 -12.08 0.49 -14.81
C PRO A 15 -12.61 1.74 -14.08
N ASP A 16 -13.90 1.75 -13.70
CA ASP A 16 -14.50 2.87 -12.96
C ASP A 16 -13.89 3.05 -11.55
N LYS A 17 -13.43 1.96 -10.93
CA LYS A 17 -12.76 1.99 -9.62
C LYS A 17 -11.30 2.37 -9.74
N LEU A 18 -10.65 1.91 -10.80
CA LEU A 18 -9.25 2.26 -11.09
C LEU A 18 -9.06 3.75 -11.42
N ALA A 19 -10.06 4.39 -12.03
CA ALA A 19 -10.00 5.81 -12.40
C ALA A 19 -10.42 6.77 -11.27
N ASP A 20 -10.90 6.27 -10.12
CA ASP A 20 -11.45 7.09 -9.04
C ASP A 20 -10.44 7.22 -7.89
N GLU A 21 -9.73 8.35 -7.85
CA GLU A 21 -8.78 8.69 -6.78
C GLU A 21 -9.41 8.60 -5.39
N LYS A 22 -10.67 9.02 -5.20
CA LYS A 22 -11.31 9.01 -3.87
C LYS A 22 -11.52 7.58 -3.40
N VAL A 23 -11.87 6.67 -4.31
CA VAL A 23 -11.97 5.24 -4.03
C VAL A 23 -10.60 4.68 -3.63
N LEU A 24 -9.54 5.02 -4.37
CA LEU A 24 -8.20 4.49 -4.12
C LEU A 24 -7.59 5.03 -2.82
N VAL A 25 -7.74 6.33 -2.52
CA VAL A 25 -7.31 6.93 -1.26
C VAL A 25 -8.05 6.31 -0.08
N ARG A 26 -9.38 6.18 -0.18
CA ARG A 26 -10.17 5.54 0.87
C ARG A 26 -9.79 4.09 1.08
N LEU A 27 -9.52 3.35 -0.01
CA LEU A 27 -9.04 1.98 0.06
C LEU A 27 -7.73 1.88 0.87
N LEU A 28 -6.75 2.75 0.60
CA LEU A 28 -5.49 2.72 1.34
C LEU A 28 -5.65 3.16 2.81
N ASP A 29 -6.58 4.08 3.12
CA ASP A 29 -6.93 4.44 4.49
C ASP A 29 -7.55 3.26 5.24
N ASP A 30 -8.52 2.59 4.63
CA ASP A 30 -9.18 1.42 5.22
C ASP A 30 -8.17 0.28 5.46
N ILE A 31 -7.30 0.01 4.48
CA ILE A 31 -6.22 -0.98 4.63
C ILE A 31 -5.26 -0.57 5.75
N SER A 32 -4.83 0.70 5.80
CA SER A 32 -3.88 1.19 6.80
C SER A 32 -4.42 1.01 8.22
N SER A 33 -5.73 1.27 8.40
CA SER A 33 -6.44 1.05 9.66
C SER A 33 -6.50 -0.44 10.01
N GLU A 34 -6.91 -1.29 9.07
CA GLU A 34 -7.06 -2.73 9.28
C GLU A 34 -5.72 -3.40 9.65
N ILE A 35 -4.63 -3.05 8.96
CA ILE A 35 -3.32 -3.65 9.21
C ILE A 35 -2.52 -2.96 10.33
N ASN A 36 -3.14 -2.00 11.03
CA ASN A 36 -2.61 -1.27 12.18
C ASN A 36 -1.27 -0.57 11.91
N VAL A 37 -1.19 0.18 10.81
CA VAL A 37 -0.01 0.99 10.46
C VAL A 37 -0.27 2.49 10.59
N HIS A 38 0.79 3.24 10.90
CA HIS A 38 0.70 4.69 11.04
C HIS A 38 1.04 5.41 9.73
N VAL A 39 0.07 6.14 9.18
CA VAL A 39 0.22 6.96 7.97
C VAL A 39 0.77 8.34 8.34
N VAL A 40 1.93 8.68 7.80
CA VAL A 40 2.57 9.99 7.94
C VAL A 40 2.07 10.97 6.88
N LYS A 41 1.96 10.52 5.63
CA LYS A 41 1.55 11.37 4.51
C LYS A 41 0.78 10.59 3.46
N ARG A 42 -0.23 11.21 2.87
CA ARG A 42 -1.01 10.69 1.75
C ARG A 42 -0.71 11.52 0.50
N MET A 43 -0.44 10.87 -0.62
CA MET A 43 -0.17 11.52 -1.89
C MET A 43 -0.88 10.77 -3.02
N SER A 44 -1.39 11.52 -3.98
CA SER A 44 -2.04 11.00 -5.16
C SER A 44 -1.69 11.84 -6.39
N HIS A 45 -1.71 11.21 -7.56
CA HIS A 45 -1.46 11.87 -8.83
C HIS A 45 -2.20 11.14 -9.96
N TYR A 46 -2.90 11.90 -10.81
CA TYR A 46 -3.50 11.38 -12.04
C TYR A 46 -2.45 11.30 -13.15
N TYR A 47 -2.51 10.25 -13.95
CA TYR A 47 -1.76 10.11 -15.19
C TYR A 47 -2.68 9.53 -16.26
N GLY A 48 -3.15 10.37 -17.20
CA GLY A 48 -4.19 9.97 -18.14
C GLY A 48 -5.47 9.55 -17.39
N PRO A 49 -6.07 8.38 -17.70
CA PRO A 49 -7.20 7.85 -16.95
C PRO A 49 -6.81 7.23 -15.60
N GLY A 50 -5.54 6.90 -15.40
CA GLY A 50 -5.04 6.20 -14.21
C GLY A 50 -4.69 7.14 -13.06
N VAL A 51 -4.54 6.53 -11.89
CA VAL A 51 -4.17 7.20 -10.63
C VAL A 51 -3.07 6.41 -9.94
N SER A 52 -2.05 7.13 -9.46
CA SER A 52 -1.07 6.64 -8.49
C SER A 52 -1.43 7.19 -7.12
N VAL A 53 -1.54 6.33 -6.11
CA VAL A 53 -1.73 6.72 -4.70
C VAL A 53 -0.64 6.07 -3.86
N VAL A 54 0.05 6.85 -3.05
CA VAL A 54 1.11 6.39 -2.16
C VAL A 54 0.90 6.96 -0.77
N PHE A 55 0.85 6.08 0.21
CA PHE A 55 0.80 6.42 1.63
C PHE A 55 2.18 6.17 2.22
N LEU A 56 2.82 7.24 2.68
CA LEU A 56 4.05 7.17 3.45
C LEU A 56 3.69 6.71 4.86
N LEU A 57 4.26 5.59 5.28
CA LEU A 57 4.19 5.10 6.66
C LEU A 57 5.44 5.58 7.42
N ALA A 58 5.46 5.40 8.74
CA ALA A 58 6.59 5.84 9.59
C ALA A 58 7.97 5.38 9.09
N GLU A 59 8.06 4.16 8.53
CA GLU A 59 9.32 3.57 8.05
C GLU A 59 9.14 2.75 6.76
N SER A 60 8.04 2.94 6.03
CA SER A 60 7.67 2.12 4.86
C SER A 60 6.56 2.79 4.03
N HIS A 61 5.77 2.04 3.26
CA HIS A 61 4.72 2.61 2.41
C HIS A 61 3.64 1.58 2.03
N ILE A 62 2.50 2.11 1.59
CA ILE A 62 1.48 1.39 0.83
C ILE A 62 1.28 2.16 -0.47
N SER A 63 1.23 1.46 -1.60
CA SER A 63 1.06 2.09 -2.91
C SER A 63 0.06 1.32 -3.78
N VAL A 64 -0.62 2.07 -4.64
CA VAL A 64 -1.38 1.53 -5.77
C VAL A 64 -1.16 2.39 -6.99
N HIS A 65 -0.87 1.75 -8.13
CA HIS A 65 -0.75 2.37 -9.43
C HIS A 65 -1.73 1.70 -10.37
N THR A 66 -2.51 2.47 -11.12
CA THR A 66 -3.65 1.94 -11.87
C THR A 66 -3.60 2.29 -13.35
N TRP A 67 -4.08 1.35 -14.17
CA TRP A 67 -4.26 1.48 -15.62
C TRP A 67 -5.68 1.01 -15.97
N PRO A 68 -6.69 1.91 -15.87
CA PRO A 68 -8.09 1.57 -16.13
C PRO A 68 -8.34 0.95 -17.50
N GLU A 69 -7.63 1.42 -18.52
CA GLU A 69 -7.69 0.94 -19.91
C GLU A 69 -7.23 -0.52 -20.05
N LEU A 70 -6.46 -1.03 -19.09
CA LEU A 70 -6.01 -2.42 -19.03
C LEU A 70 -6.78 -3.25 -17.99
N GLY A 71 -7.66 -2.63 -17.20
CA GLY A 71 -8.27 -3.27 -16.03
C GLY A 71 -7.22 -3.77 -15.04
N PHE A 72 -6.12 -3.03 -14.88
CA PHE A 72 -4.92 -3.44 -14.15
C PHE A 72 -4.59 -2.49 -13.00
N ALA A 73 -4.15 -3.05 -11.88
CA ALA A 73 -3.50 -2.31 -10.81
C ALA A 73 -2.24 -3.03 -10.31
N ASP A 74 -1.19 -2.25 -10.09
CA ASP A 74 -0.02 -2.65 -9.33
C ASP A 74 -0.22 -2.21 -7.87
N PHE A 75 -0.07 -3.11 -6.92
CA PHE A 75 -0.38 -2.89 -5.51
C PHE A 75 0.74 -3.40 -4.61
N GLU A 76 1.20 -2.56 -3.69
CA GLU A 76 2.27 -2.92 -2.76
C GLU A 76 1.93 -2.54 -1.31
N ILE A 77 2.34 -3.41 -0.39
CA ILE A 77 2.40 -3.11 1.04
C ILE A 77 3.80 -3.46 1.53
N VAL A 78 4.53 -2.46 2.01
CA VAL A 78 5.74 -2.67 2.79
C VAL A 78 5.42 -2.28 4.23
N SER A 79 5.68 -3.20 5.17
CA SER A 79 5.42 -2.93 6.58
C SER A 79 6.53 -3.48 7.45
N CYS A 80 7.02 -2.65 8.38
CA CYS A 80 7.97 -3.02 9.43
C CYS A 80 7.29 -3.43 10.74
N THR A 81 5.95 -3.36 10.80
CA THR A 81 5.17 -3.69 12.01
C THR A 81 4.95 -5.21 12.07
N GLY A 82 5.49 -5.85 13.11
CA GLY A 82 5.48 -7.32 13.25
C GLY A 82 4.09 -7.98 13.20
N ASN A 83 3.04 -7.27 13.62
CA ASN A 83 1.66 -7.76 13.65
C ASN A 83 0.83 -7.37 12.41
N SER A 84 1.42 -6.69 11.41
CA SER A 84 0.66 -6.32 10.21
C SER A 84 0.35 -7.56 9.35
N ASP A 85 -0.94 -7.69 9.00
CA ASP A 85 -1.41 -8.70 8.06
C ASP A 85 -1.50 -8.12 6.65
N VAL A 86 -0.39 -8.19 5.92
CA VAL A 86 -0.32 -7.71 4.54
C VAL A 86 -1.26 -8.49 3.60
N ASN A 87 -1.57 -9.76 3.90
CA ASN A 87 -2.51 -10.53 3.07
C ASN A 87 -3.92 -9.97 3.21
N LYS A 88 -4.31 -9.57 4.43
CA LYS A 88 -5.60 -8.92 4.65
C LYS A 88 -5.74 -7.64 3.83
N GLY A 89 -4.70 -6.81 3.78
CA GLY A 89 -4.66 -5.62 2.93
C GLY A 89 -4.82 -5.93 1.44
N LEU A 90 -4.14 -6.98 0.95
CA LEU A 90 -4.29 -7.45 -0.43
C LEU A 90 -5.71 -7.96 -0.72
N GLU A 91 -6.33 -8.71 0.18
CA GLU A 91 -7.72 -9.18 0.01
C GLU A 91 -8.70 -8.02 -0.11
N MET A 92 -8.53 -6.98 0.72
CA MET A 92 -9.33 -5.76 0.66
C MET A 92 -9.15 -5.05 -0.68
N ALA A 93 -7.90 -4.90 -1.15
CA ALA A 93 -7.60 -4.28 -2.43
C ALA A 93 -8.22 -5.05 -3.61
N ALA A 94 -8.00 -6.37 -3.67
CA ALA A 94 -8.55 -7.22 -4.71
C ALA A 94 -10.09 -7.14 -4.75
N LYS A 95 -10.75 -7.17 -3.58
CA LYS A 95 -12.21 -7.06 -3.47
C LYS A 95 -12.72 -5.67 -3.90
N ALA A 96 -12.09 -4.60 -3.41
CA ALA A 96 -12.54 -3.23 -3.67
C ALA A 96 -12.39 -2.85 -5.15
N LEU A 97 -11.32 -3.31 -5.79
CA LEU A 97 -11.06 -3.08 -7.21
C LEU A 97 -11.76 -4.08 -8.14
N GLY A 98 -12.37 -5.13 -7.57
CA GLY A 98 -13.05 -6.17 -8.35
C GLY A 98 -12.10 -7.02 -9.20
N ALA A 99 -10.87 -7.24 -8.71
CA ALA A 99 -9.87 -8.04 -9.41
C ALA A 99 -10.35 -9.48 -9.61
N THR A 100 -10.21 -10.01 -10.83
CA THR A 100 -10.54 -11.41 -11.14
C THR A 100 -9.35 -12.34 -11.02
N LYS A 101 -8.13 -11.80 -11.11
CA LYS A 101 -6.88 -12.53 -10.95
C LYS A 101 -5.87 -11.72 -10.15
N VAL A 102 -5.18 -12.40 -9.24
CA VAL A 102 -4.14 -11.83 -8.38
C VAL A 102 -2.86 -12.65 -8.52
N ASP A 103 -1.79 -12.04 -9.03
CA ASP A 103 -0.45 -12.63 -9.00
C ASP A 103 0.35 -11.91 -7.89
N LYS A 104 0.68 -12.60 -6.81
CA LYS A 104 1.32 -12.00 -5.62
C LYS A 104 2.69 -12.59 -5.32
N GLN A 105 3.58 -11.76 -4.79
CA GLN A 105 4.85 -12.14 -4.20
C GLN A 105 4.95 -11.55 -2.80
N ILE A 106 5.37 -12.38 -1.84
CA ILE A 106 5.60 -11.96 -0.46
C ILE A 106 7.02 -12.37 -0.08
N SER A 107 7.77 -11.44 0.49
CA SER A 107 9.08 -11.70 1.08
C SER A 107 9.20 -11.08 2.47
N GLU A 108 10.06 -11.67 3.29
CA GLU A 108 10.33 -11.17 4.63
C GLU A 108 11.82 -10.88 4.77
N TYR A 109 12.15 -9.76 5.40
CA TYR A 109 13.49 -9.44 5.83
C TYR A 109 13.54 -9.39 7.36
N LYS A 110 14.31 -10.31 7.94
CA LYS A 110 14.51 -10.43 9.39
C LYS A 110 15.94 -10.07 9.73
N GLN A 111 16.12 -9.04 10.55
CA GLN A 111 17.40 -8.78 11.21
C GLN A 111 17.25 -8.77 12.72
N ASN A 112 18.19 -9.44 13.38
CA ASN A 112 18.51 -9.27 14.80
C ASN A 112 19.33 -7.99 14.99
N VAL A 113 18.71 -6.83 14.75
CA VAL A 113 19.34 -5.55 15.04
C VAL A 113 19.17 -5.27 16.54
N PRO A 114 20.25 -5.07 17.32
CA PRO A 114 20.11 -4.50 18.66
C PRO A 114 19.42 -3.13 18.53
N VAL A 115 18.45 -2.84 19.41
CA VAL A 115 17.73 -1.56 19.38
C VAL A 115 18.73 -0.45 19.74
N ILE A 116 19.30 0.20 18.71
CA ILE A 116 20.09 1.41 18.88
C ILE A 116 19.09 2.56 19.01
N ASN A 117 19.07 3.20 20.17
CA ASN A 117 18.15 4.28 20.48
C ASN A 117 18.58 5.57 19.72
N ILE A 118 18.29 5.63 18.42
CA ILE A 118 18.54 6.81 17.61
C ILE A 118 17.49 7.85 18.02
N ARG A 119 17.92 8.84 18.81
CA ARG A 119 17.07 9.98 19.23
C ARG A 119 16.29 10.52 18.03
N LYS A 120 14.96 10.62 18.17
CA LYS A 120 14.03 11.22 17.19
C LYS A 120 14.62 12.51 16.63
N ARG A 121 15.01 12.53 15.36
CA ARG A 121 15.25 13.80 14.65
C ARG A 121 13.93 14.58 14.69
N ARG A 122 13.95 15.76 15.33
CA ARG A 122 12.82 16.69 15.33
C ARG A 122 12.48 17.00 13.88
N GLU A 123 11.21 16.84 13.52
CA GLU A 123 10.67 17.36 12.27
C GLU A 123 10.89 18.87 12.24
N SER A 124 11.64 19.34 11.25
CA SER A 124 11.76 20.76 10.94
C SER A 124 10.38 21.24 10.51
N LYS A 125 9.77 22.15 11.29
CA LYS A 125 8.58 22.89 10.86
C LYS A 125 8.93 23.61 9.55
N ILE A 126 8.23 23.27 8.47
CA ILE A 126 8.10 24.10 7.27
C ILE A 126 6.78 24.86 7.42
#